data_AF-A0A2D6N4R6-F1
#
_entry.id   AF-A0A2D6N4R6-F1
#
_cell.length_a   1.000
_cell.length_b   1.000
_cell.length_c   1.000
_cell.angle_alpha   90.00
_cell.angle_beta   90.00
_cell.angle_gamma   90.00
#
_symmetry.space_group_name_H-M   'P 1'
#
loop_
_entity.id
_entity.type
_entity.pdbx_description
1 polymer ?
#
loop_
_entity_poly.entity_id
_entity_poly.type
_entity_poly.pdbx_seq_one_letter_code
_entity_poly.pdbx_strand_id
1 'polypeptide(L)'
;MGARGLSVLPLAILSCLAACSDDGHPPVDAGNPEVVALIDHIDQEEALHPTFIASGYGTVRGVLLENSHLKALVDRGDAAVPHIVERLTSPDGLSHPPTRLILFIALGEIGSPDGIPAILSWIESLPDLDDDEILSPWFPFQHACDALRKLVPDTKLQEDPLDVFFYRKKLVEEVRAKFR
;
A
#
# COMPACT_ATOMS: atom_id res chain seq x y z
N MET A 1 -57.54 18.49 -16.28
CA MET A 1 -57.60 18.40 -14.81
C MET A 1 -57.69 16.93 -14.45
N GLY A 2 -56.58 16.33 -14.04
CA GLY A 2 -56.51 14.91 -13.67
C GLY A 2 -55.46 14.76 -12.58
N ALA A 3 -55.92 14.52 -11.37
CA ALA A 3 -55.07 14.31 -10.20
C ALA A 3 -54.30 12.99 -10.35
N ARG A 4 -52.98 13.03 -10.17
CA ARG A 4 -52.15 11.84 -9.99
C ARG A 4 -51.78 11.75 -8.52
N GLY A 5 -52.26 10.68 -7.90
CA GLY A 5 -52.10 10.37 -6.48
C GLY A 5 -50.66 10.02 -6.13
N LEU A 6 -50.26 10.49 -4.95
CA LEU A 6 -49.06 10.08 -4.24
C LEU A 6 -49.24 8.64 -3.77
N SER A 7 -48.39 7.73 -4.26
CA SER A 7 -48.26 6.38 -3.73
C SER A 7 -47.24 6.41 -2.60
N VAL A 8 -47.73 6.21 -1.38
CA VAL A 8 -46.94 6.00 -0.17
C VAL A 8 -46.51 4.53 -0.19
N LEU A 9 -45.20 4.28 -0.29
CA LEU A 9 -44.62 2.94 -0.13
C LEU A 9 -44.47 2.61 1.37
N PRO A 10 -44.80 1.39 1.80
CA PRO A 10 -44.63 0.98 3.19
C PRO A 10 -43.17 0.59 3.50
N LEU A 11 -42.59 1.26 4.50
CA LEU A 11 -41.34 0.93 5.17
C LEU A 11 -41.54 -0.32 6.04
N ALA A 12 -41.40 -1.50 5.45
CA ALA A 12 -41.25 -2.75 6.17
C ALA A 12 -40.50 -3.74 5.29
N ILE A 13 -39.17 -3.80 5.43
CA ILE A 13 -38.26 -4.95 5.26
C ILE A 13 -36.85 -4.38 5.49
N LEU A 14 -36.36 -4.46 6.73
CA LEU A 14 -34.94 -4.29 7.06
C LEU A 14 -34.72 -4.85 8.48
N SER A 15 -34.93 -6.16 8.64
CA SER A 15 -34.73 -6.82 9.94
C SER A 15 -34.13 -8.22 9.87
N CYS A 16 -33.48 -8.61 8.75
CA CYS A 16 -32.83 -9.92 8.66
C CYS A 16 -31.52 -9.82 7.87
N LEU A 17 -30.42 -9.44 8.53
CA LEU A 17 -29.03 -9.79 8.15
C LEU A 17 -28.06 -9.16 9.17
N ALA A 18 -28.02 -9.71 10.38
CA ALA A 18 -26.92 -9.51 11.33
C ALA A 18 -26.92 -10.66 12.33
N ALA A 19 -26.75 -11.88 11.83
CA ALA A 19 -26.43 -13.04 12.64
C ALA A 19 -25.51 -13.94 11.81
N CYS A 20 -24.44 -14.42 12.44
CA CYS A 20 -23.40 -15.35 11.95
C CYS A 20 -22.16 -14.69 11.30
N SER A 21 -21.19 -14.32 12.13
CA SER A 21 -19.91 -15.07 12.23
C SER A 21 -19.19 -14.62 13.50
N ASP A 22 -19.41 -15.38 14.57
CA ASP A 22 -18.60 -15.39 15.78
C ASP A 22 -17.43 -16.33 15.52
N ASP A 23 -16.55 -15.93 14.60
CA ASP A 23 -15.23 -16.54 14.48
C ASP A 23 -14.38 -15.82 15.51
N GLY A 24 -13.98 -16.52 16.57
CA GLY A 24 -13.15 -16.04 17.68
C GLY A 24 -11.73 -15.62 17.25
N HIS A 25 -11.62 -14.81 16.20
CA HIS A 25 -10.50 -13.92 16.04
C HIS A 25 -10.52 -12.96 17.24
N PRO A 26 -9.41 -12.82 17.97
CA PRO A 26 -9.27 -11.69 18.88
C PRO A 26 -9.59 -10.43 18.07
N PRO A 27 -10.31 -9.44 18.66
CA PRO A 27 -10.49 -8.17 17.99
C PRO A 27 -9.12 -7.73 17.50
N VAL A 28 -8.99 -7.47 16.19
CA VAL A 28 -7.79 -6.88 15.58
C VAL A 28 -7.31 -5.84 16.57
N ASP A 29 -6.16 -6.13 17.18
CA ASP A 29 -5.68 -5.51 18.42
C ASP A 29 -5.91 -4.01 18.31
N ALA A 30 -6.61 -3.42 19.28
CA ALA A 30 -6.98 -2.01 19.25
C ALA A 30 -5.72 -1.20 18.97
N GLY A 31 -5.63 -0.69 17.73
CA GLY A 31 -4.40 -0.60 16.93
C GLY A 31 -3.15 -0.27 17.73
N ASN A 32 -2.06 -1.01 17.50
CA ASN A 32 -0.78 -0.78 18.16
C ASN A 32 -0.41 0.72 18.02
N PRO A 33 -0.64 1.53 19.06
CA PRO A 33 -0.67 2.98 18.90
C PRO A 33 0.73 3.52 18.63
N GLU A 34 1.75 2.74 19.00
CA GLU A 34 3.14 3.03 18.70
C GLU A 34 3.42 2.89 17.20
N VAL A 35 2.88 1.88 16.52
CA VAL A 35 3.05 1.70 15.06
C VAL A 35 2.35 2.82 14.31
N VAL A 36 1.12 3.16 14.70
CA VAL A 36 0.37 4.26 14.09
C VAL A 36 1.12 5.59 14.27
N ALA A 37 1.60 5.87 15.49
CA ALA A 37 2.38 7.08 15.76
C ALA A 37 3.69 7.13 14.96
N LEU A 38 4.36 5.98 14.75
CA LEU A 38 5.55 5.90 13.89
C LEU A 38 5.22 6.24 12.44
N ILE A 39 4.14 5.66 11.89
CA ILE A 39 3.70 5.93 10.52
C ILE A 39 3.32 7.41 10.35
N ASP A 40 2.61 7.99 11.32
CA ASP A 40 2.24 9.41 11.27
C ASP A 40 3.45 10.33 11.39
N HIS A 41 4.45 9.95 12.19
CA HIS A 41 5.69 10.71 12.28
C HIS A 41 6.48 10.66 10.97
N ILE A 42 6.58 9.49 10.32
CA ILE A 42 7.15 9.36 8.98
C ILE A 42 6.37 10.23 7.99
N ASP A 43 5.04 10.24 8.06
CA ASP A 43 4.22 11.04 7.16
C ASP A 43 4.48 12.53 7.33
N GLN A 44 4.79 12.99 8.53
CA GLN A 44 5.08 14.41 8.83
C GLN A 44 6.55 14.81 8.60
N GLU A 45 7.44 13.87 8.27
CA GLU A 45 8.87 14.12 8.22
C GLU A 45 9.28 14.82 6.90
N GLU A 46 9.43 16.15 6.95
CA GLU A 46 9.89 16.96 5.80
C GLU A 46 11.28 16.54 5.27
N ALA A 47 12.11 15.89 6.09
CA ALA A 47 13.44 15.42 5.67
C ALA A 47 13.38 14.39 4.53
N LEU A 48 12.19 13.83 4.27
CA LEU A 48 11.94 12.88 3.19
C LEU A 48 11.59 13.56 1.86
N HIS A 49 11.60 14.89 1.81
CA HIS A 49 11.41 15.61 0.56
C HIS A 49 12.51 15.22 -0.45
N PRO A 50 12.17 15.09 -1.75
CA PRO A 50 13.14 14.82 -2.81
C PRO A 50 14.26 15.85 -2.77
N THR A 51 15.40 15.49 -2.16
CA THR A 51 16.60 16.30 -2.27
C THR A 51 17.19 16.01 -3.65
N PHE A 52 17.43 17.07 -4.42
CA PHE A 52 17.91 17.05 -5.81
C PHE A 52 19.23 16.28 -6.05
N ILE A 53 19.82 15.68 -5.01
CA ILE A 53 21.17 15.09 -5.02
C ILE A 53 21.14 13.54 -5.09
N ALA A 54 19.99 12.89 -4.88
CA ALA A 54 19.93 11.44 -4.98
C ALA A 54 19.93 10.97 -6.44
N SER A 55 21.07 10.42 -6.88
CA SER A 55 21.40 10.08 -8.26
C SER A 55 20.78 8.79 -8.81
N GLY A 56 19.95 8.09 -8.02
CA GLY A 56 19.26 6.88 -8.49
C GLY A 56 18.52 6.12 -7.40
N TYR A 57 17.71 5.14 -7.82
CA TYR A 57 16.85 4.32 -6.97
C TYR A 57 17.60 3.68 -5.79
N GLY A 58 18.73 3.03 -6.05
CA GLY A 58 19.52 2.36 -5.02
C GLY A 58 20.03 3.32 -3.95
N THR A 59 20.36 4.56 -4.32
CA THR A 59 20.79 5.60 -3.38
C THR A 59 19.63 6.03 -2.49
N VAL A 60 18.45 6.31 -3.05
CA VAL A 60 17.26 6.68 -2.27
C VAL A 60 16.92 5.58 -1.29
N ARG A 61 16.83 4.34 -1.76
CA ARG A 61 16.57 3.16 -0.92
C ARG A 61 17.60 3.04 0.22
N GLY A 62 18.89 3.18 -0.09
CA GLY A 62 19.96 3.11 0.91
C GLY A 62 19.83 4.19 1.98
N VAL A 63 19.56 5.44 1.59
CA VAL A 63 19.36 6.56 2.53
C VAL A 63 18.15 6.29 3.43
N LEU A 64 17.04 5.84 2.85
CA LEU A 64 15.82 5.59 3.61
C LEU A 64 15.94 4.41 4.57
N LEU A 65 16.69 3.37 4.20
CA LEU A 65 17.00 2.27 5.11
C LEU A 65 17.83 2.70 6.32
N GLU A 66 18.49 3.85 6.27
CA GLU A 66 19.16 4.43 7.44
C GLU A 66 18.22 5.26 8.33
N ASN A 67 16.98 5.56 7.89
CA ASN A 67 15.98 6.28 8.68
C ASN A 67 15.57 5.45 9.92
N SER A 68 15.66 6.05 11.10
CA SER A 68 15.38 5.37 12.37
C SER A 68 13.91 4.96 12.53
N HIS A 69 12.97 5.72 11.98
CA HIS A 69 11.54 5.38 12.05
C HIS A 69 11.20 4.19 11.16
N LEU A 70 11.80 4.11 9.95
CA LEU A 70 11.68 2.92 9.11
C LEU A 70 12.26 1.69 9.80
N LYS A 71 13.47 1.78 10.37
CA LYS A 71 14.08 0.66 11.13
C LYS A 71 13.16 0.22 12.27
N ALA A 72 12.66 1.17 13.06
CA ALA A 72 11.73 0.88 14.14
C ALA A 72 10.44 0.21 13.65
N LEU A 73 9.92 0.61 12.48
CA LEU A 73 8.74 0.00 11.87
C LEU A 73 9.03 -1.44 11.41
N VAL A 74 10.18 -1.69 10.78
CA VAL A 74 10.62 -3.03 10.36
C VAL A 74 10.85 -3.95 11.56
N ASP A 75 11.42 -3.44 12.66
CA ASP A 75 11.66 -4.20 13.89
C ASP A 75 10.36 -4.69 14.56
N ARG A 76 9.20 -4.07 14.27
CA ARG A 76 7.89 -4.56 14.71
C ARG A 76 7.39 -5.76 13.89
N GLY A 77 7.99 -6.04 12.74
CA GLY A 77 7.70 -7.19 11.91
C GLY A 77 6.23 -7.27 11.48
N ASP A 78 5.66 -8.47 11.54
CA ASP A 78 4.27 -8.74 11.12
C ASP A 78 3.22 -7.88 11.84
N ALA A 79 3.50 -7.44 13.08
CA ALA A 79 2.59 -6.57 13.83
C ALA A 79 2.40 -5.19 13.20
N ALA A 80 3.34 -4.74 12.35
CA ALA A 80 3.22 -3.47 11.63
C ALA A 80 2.42 -3.58 10.32
N VAL A 81 2.40 -4.76 9.70
CA VAL A 81 1.81 -5.00 8.37
C VAL A 81 0.36 -4.52 8.25
N PRO A 82 -0.59 -4.86 9.15
CA PRO A 82 -1.98 -4.41 9.00
C PRO A 82 -2.09 -2.89 8.99
N HIS A 83 -1.31 -2.18 9.81
CA HIS A 83 -1.31 -0.72 9.87
C HIS A 83 -0.68 -0.09 8.62
N ILE A 84 0.39 -0.70 8.09
CA ILE A 84 0.99 -0.25 6.83
C ILE A 84 0.01 -0.44 5.66
N VAL A 85 -0.66 -1.60 5.60
CA VAL A 85 -1.67 -1.91 4.57
C VAL A 85 -2.84 -0.94 4.66
N GLU A 86 -3.36 -0.68 5.86
CA GLU A 86 -4.41 0.31 6.08
C GLU A 86 -4.01 1.70 5.56
N ARG A 87 -2.81 2.17 5.89
CA ARG A 87 -2.33 3.48 5.45
C ARG A 87 -2.15 3.57 3.93
N LEU A 88 -1.64 2.51 3.30
CA LEU A 88 -1.45 2.44 1.85
C LEU A 88 -2.76 2.38 1.05
N THR A 89 -3.82 1.81 1.63
CA THR A 89 -5.11 1.61 0.96
C THR A 89 -6.16 2.66 1.32
N SER A 90 -5.93 3.44 2.37
CA SER A 90 -6.83 4.52 2.77
C SER A 90 -6.83 5.67 1.75
N PRO A 91 -8.02 6.17 1.33
CA PRO A 91 -8.15 7.29 0.40
C PRO A 91 -7.50 8.58 0.91
N ASP A 92 -7.60 8.81 2.22
CA ASP A 92 -7.04 9.97 2.93
C ASP A 92 -5.68 9.60 3.58
N GLY A 93 -5.13 8.45 3.18
CA GLY A 93 -4.18 7.69 3.96
C GLY A 93 -2.78 8.27 4.02
N LEU A 94 -2.35 9.16 3.13
CA LEU A 94 -0.97 9.65 3.16
C LEU A 94 -0.94 11.10 2.70
N SER A 95 -0.45 11.98 3.58
CA SER A 95 -0.35 13.41 3.28
C SER A 95 0.86 13.70 2.40
N HIS A 96 1.94 12.89 2.52
CA HIS A 96 3.20 13.11 1.84
C HIS A 96 3.54 11.95 0.86
N PRO A 97 3.83 12.24 -0.42
CA PRO A 97 4.20 11.21 -1.40
C PRO A 97 5.39 10.31 -0.99
N PRO A 98 6.47 10.82 -0.34
CA PRO A 98 7.59 9.99 0.12
C PRO A 98 7.22 8.93 1.17
N THR A 99 6.16 9.16 1.95
CA THR A 99 5.70 8.21 2.97
C THR A 99 5.35 6.86 2.33
N ARG A 100 4.68 6.90 1.18
CA ARG A 100 4.28 5.69 0.44
C ARG A 100 5.48 4.83 0.07
N LEU A 101 6.57 5.48 -0.32
CA LEU A 101 7.81 4.84 -0.69
C LEU A 101 8.41 4.11 0.52
N ILE A 102 8.48 4.76 1.68
CA ILE A 102 8.97 4.14 2.92
C ILE A 102 8.12 2.96 3.34
N LEU A 103 6.80 3.08 3.24
CA LEU A 103 5.89 1.98 3.57
C LEU A 103 6.09 0.77 2.66
N PHE A 104 6.35 0.97 1.36
CA PHE A 104 6.71 -0.15 0.48
C PHE A 104 8.05 -0.79 0.85
N ILE A 105 9.07 0.02 1.15
CA ILE A 105 10.35 -0.52 1.64
C ILE A 105 10.11 -1.33 2.91
N ALA A 106 9.33 -0.82 3.87
CA ALA A 106 9.00 -1.52 5.10
C ALA A 106 8.36 -2.88 4.84
N LEU A 107 7.33 -2.95 3.99
CA LEU A 107 6.69 -4.24 3.62
C LEU A 107 7.70 -5.23 3.02
N GLY A 108 8.59 -4.76 2.14
CA GLY A 108 9.62 -5.60 1.54
C GLY A 108 10.66 -6.10 2.55
N GLU A 109 11.07 -5.26 3.52
CA GLU A 109 12.02 -5.65 4.58
C GLU A 109 11.38 -6.56 5.63
N ILE A 110 10.11 -6.33 5.99
CA ILE A 110 9.36 -7.20 6.90
C ILE A 110 9.19 -8.59 6.27
N GLY A 111 8.96 -8.67 4.96
CA GLY A 111 8.89 -9.94 4.25
C GLY A 111 7.56 -10.69 4.42
N SER A 112 6.53 -10.02 4.95
CA SER A 112 5.22 -10.61 5.18
C SER A 112 4.37 -10.65 3.90
N PRO A 113 3.87 -11.82 3.47
CA PRO A 113 3.05 -11.93 2.25
C PRO A 113 1.71 -11.20 2.36
N ASP A 114 1.25 -10.88 3.57
CA ASP A 114 0.01 -10.14 3.81
C ASP A 114 0.04 -8.71 3.25
N GLY A 115 1.23 -8.16 2.96
CA GLY A 115 1.40 -6.87 2.28
C GLY A 115 1.16 -6.93 0.77
N ILE A 116 1.22 -8.11 0.14
CA ILE A 116 1.14 -8.28 -1.32
C ILE A 116 -0.15 -7.69 -1.93
N PRO A 117 -1.35 -7.97 -1.40
CA PRO A 117 -2.58 -7.45 -1.99
C PRO A 117 -2.63 -5.92 -2.05
N ALA A 118 -2.12 -5.24 -1.01
CA ALA A 118 -2.06 -3.78 -0.95
C ALA A 118 -1.11 -3.21 -2.00
N ILE A 119 0.07 -3.82 -2.15
CA ILE A 119 1.05 -3.39 -3.17
C ILE A 119 0.47 -3.55 -4.58
N LEU A 120 -0.14 -4.70 -4.88
CA LEU A 120 -0.75 -4.96 -6.17
C LEU A 120 -1.92 -4.02 -6.47
N SER A 121 -2.79 -3.78 -5.49
CA SER A 121 -3.91 -2.85 -5.61
C SER A 121 -3.41 -1.44 -5.95
N TRP A 122 -2.35 -0.99 -5.28
CA TRP A 122 -1.78 0.32 -5.57
C TRP A 122 -1.17 0.40 -6.97
N ILE A 123 -0.35 -0.58 -7.37
CA ILE A 123 0.25 -0.65 -8.72
C ILE A 123 -0.83 -0.63 -9.81
N GLU A 124 -1.92 -1.37 -9.62
CA GLU A 124 -3.04 -1.43 -10.56
C GLU A 124 -3.79 -0.09 -10.66
N SER A 125 -3.84 0.66 -9.55
CA SER A 125 -4.51 1.97 -9.51
C SER A 125 -3.71 3.10 -10.17
N LEU A 126 -2.43 2.88 -10.49
CA LEU A 126 -1.59 3.90 -11.10
C LEU A 126 -2.14 4.33 -12.47
N PRO A 127 -2.29 5.64 -12.72
CA PRO A 127 -2.64 6.15 -14.04
C PRO A 127 -1.51 5.83 -15.02
N ASP A 128 -1.76 6.07 -16.30
CA ASP A 128 -0.67 6.10 -17.27
C ASP A 128 0.15 7.37 -17.03
N LEU A 129 1.44 7.19 -16.81
CA LEU A 129 2.41 8.23 -16.48
C LEU A 129 3.42 8.36 -17.61
N ASP A 130 4.10 9.51 -17.67
CA ASP A 130 5.26 9.67 -18.55
C ASP A 130 6.51 9.01 -17.97
N ASP A 131 7.49 8.76 -18.84
CA ASP A 131 8.72 8.06 -18.47
C ASP A 131 9.50 8.82 -17.40
N ASP A 132 9.46 10.16 -17.40
CA ASP A 132 10.20 11.01 -16.46
C ASP A 132 9.68 10.85 -15.02
N GLU A 133 8.35 10.76 -14.85
CA GLU A 133 7.75 10.51 -13.54
C GLU A 133 8.03 9.09 -13.04
N ILE A 134 7.94 8.09 -13.92
CA ILE A 134 8.17 6.67 -13.59
C ILE A 134 9.64 6.41 -13.20
N LEU A 135 10.58 7.08 -13.88
CA LEU A 135 12.01 6.92 -13.66
C LEU A 135 12.52 7.70 -12.45
N SER A 136 11.71 8.60 -11.88
CA SER A 136 12.08 9.30 -10.66
C SER A 136 12.39 8.31 -9.55
N PRO A 137 13.59 8.39 -8.92
CA PRO A 137 13.96 7.47 -7.83
C PRO A 137 13.12 7.69 -6.56
N TRP A 138 12.40 8.81 -6.51
CA TRP A 138 11.45 9.18 -5.46
C TRP A 138 10.02 8.77 -5.78
N PHE A 139 9.76 8.26 -6.98
CA PHE A 139 8.45 7.72 -7.32
C PHE A 139 8.26 6.34 -6.65
N PRO A 140 7.15 6.08 -5.92
CA PRO A 140 7.02 4.86 -5.12
C PRO A 140 7.00 3.55 -5.92
N PHE A 141 6.82 3.60 -7.25
CA PHE A 141 6.60 2.41 -8.08
C PHE A 141 7.75 1.42 -8.04
N GLN A 142 8.98 1.89 -8.20
CA GLN A 142 10.14 1.02 -8.19
C GLN A 142 10.33 0.34 -6.82
N HIS A 143 9.96 1.03 -5.73
CA HIS A 143 10.03 0.50 -4.37
C HIS A 143 8.93 -0.53 -4.09
N ALA A 144 7.73 -0.32 -4.64
CA ALA A 144 6.66 -1.33 -4.64
C ALA A 144 7.08 -2.59 -5.40
N CYS A 145 7.70 -2.45 -6.57
CA CYS A 145 8.23 -3.59 -7.34
C CYS A 145 9.35 -4.32 -6.58
N ASP A 146 10.26 -3.60 -5.92
CA ASP A 146 11.30 -4.21 -5.08
C ASP A 146 10.71 -4.98 -3.90
N ALA A 147 9.70 -4.42 -3.23
CA ALA A 147 8.97 -5.12 -2.19
C ALA A 147 8.35 -6.43 -2.73
N LEU A 148 7.68 -6.38 -3.89
CA LEU A 148 7.13 -7.60 -4.51
C LEU A 148 8.21 -8.62 -4.90
N ARG A 149 9.39 -8.20 -5.37
CA ARG A 149 10.50 -9.12 -5.68
C ARG A 149 10.92 -9.90 -4.44
N LYS A 150 11.01 -9.22 -3.29
CA LYS A 150 11.36 -9.86 -2.03
C LYS A 150 10.28 -10.81 -1.53
N LEU A 151 9.03 -10.39 -1.64
CA LEU A 151 7.87 -11.17 -1.20
C LEU A 151 7.55 -12.35 -2.14
N VAL A 152 7.93 -12.25 -3.41
CA VAL A 152 7.63 -13.23 -4.46
C VAL A 152 8.85 -13.45 -5.37
N PRO A 153 9.93 -14.09 -4.87
CA PRO A 153 11.23 -14.17 -5.54
C PRO A 153 11.19 -14.87 -6.92
N ASP A 154 10.22 -15.74 -7.16
CA ASP A 154 10.05 -16.44 -8.43
C ASP A 154 9.32 -15.61 -9.51
N THR A 155 9.05 -14.33 -9.27
CA THR A 155 8.47 -13.44 -10.28
C THR A 155 9.55 -12.93 -11.22
N LYS A 156 9.24 -12.80 -12.51
CA LYS A 156 10.15 -12.25 -13.52
C LYS A 156 10.27 -10.72 -13.43
N LEU A 157 10.21 -10.18 -12.21
CA LEU A 157 10.33 -8.76 -11.92
C LEU A 157 11.74 -8.19 -12.16
N GLN A 158 12.69 -8.99 -12.68
CA GLN A 158 14.06 -8.55 -13.00
C GLN A 158 14.16 -7.68 -14.27
N GLU A 159 13.02 -7.32 -14.87
CA GLU A 159 12.93 -6.50 -16.08
C GLU A 159 13.17 -5.00 -15.81
N ASP A 160 13.44 -4.25 -16.88
CA ASP A 160 13.59 -2.79 -16.88
C ASP A 160 12.39 -2.13 -16.17
N PRO A 161 12.59 -1.17 -15.26
CA PRO A 161 11.49 -0.47 -14.59
C PRO A 161 10.40 0.08 -15.53
N LEU A 162 10.77 0.54 -16.73
CA LEU A 162 9.80 1.01 -17.73
C LEU A 162 8.96 -0.14 -18.27
N ASP A 163 9.60 -1.26 -18.62
CA ASP A 163 8.89 -2.47 -19.06
C ASP A 163 7.92 -2.94 -17.98
N VAL A 164 8.38 -3.02 -16.73
CA VAL A 164 7.53 -3.42 -15.60
C VAL A 164 6.33 -2.48 -15.43
N PHE A 165 6.51 -1.17 -15.66
CA PHE A 165 5.41 -0.20 -15.58
C PHE A 165 4.39 -0.37 -16.70
N PHE A 166 4.84 -0.50 -17.95
CA PHE A 166 3.94 -0.68 -19.08
C PHE A 166 3.24 -2.05 -19.06
N TYR A 167 3.87 -3.07 -18.49
CA TYR A 167 3.30 -4.41 -18.28
C TYR A 167 2.72 -4.62 -16.88
N ARG A 168 2.52 -3.56 -16.08
CA ARG A 168 2.10 -3.69 -14.68
C ARG A 168 0.79 -4.46 -14.46
N LYS A 169 -0.16 -4.38 -15.40
CA LYS A 169 -1.42 -5.16 -15.33
C LYS A 169 -1.15 -6.67 -15.44
N LYS A 170 -0.28 -7.06 -16.38
CA LYS A 170 0.14 -8.45 -16.55
C LYS A 170 0.92 -8.93 -15.33
N LEU A 171 1.81 -8.11 -14.78
CA LEU A 171 2.48 -8.38 -13.51
C LEU A 171 1.47 -8.67 -12.39
N VAL A 172 0.47 -7.81 -12.23
CA VAL A 172 -0.56 -7.98 -11.18
C VAL A 172 -1.32 -9.30 -11.35
N GLU A 173 -1.69 -9.66 -12.58
CA GLU A 173 -2.32 -10.95 -12.88
C GLU A 173 -1.42 -12.14 -12.55
N GLU A 174 -0.15 -12.09 -12.95
CA GLU A 174 0.84 -13.14 -12.68
C GLU A 174 1.07 -13.35 -11.19
N VAL A 175 1.21 -12.27 -10.41
CA VAL A 175 1.37 -12.37 -8.96
C VAL A 175 0.10 -12.92 -8.33
N ARG A 176 -1.09 -12.37 -8.66
CA ARG A 176 -2.37 -12.89 -8.12
C ARG A 176 -2.56 -14.37 -8.40
N ALA A 177 -2.16 -14.87 -9.57
CA ALA A 177 -2.28 -16.28 -9.92
C ALA A 177 -1.46 -17.21 -9.01
N LYS A 178 -0.39 -16.72 -8.37
CA LYS A 178 0.43 -17.51 -7.44
C LYS A 178 -0.16 -17.62 -6.02
N PHE A 179 -1.10 -16.75 -5.67
CA PHE A 179 -1.69 -16.65 -4.32
C PHE A 179 -3.19 -16.99 -4.30
N ARG A 180 -3.71 -17.62 -5.37
CA ARG A 180 -5.04 -18.26 -5.40
C ARG A 180 -4.93 -19.72 -5.01
#